data_AF-A0A151SX96-F1
#
_entry.id   AF-A0A151SX96-F1
#
_cell.length_a   1.000
_cell.length_b   1.000
_cell.length_c   1.000
_cell.angle_alpha   90.00
_cell.angle_beta   90.00
_cell.angle_gamma   90.00
#
_symmetry.space_group_name_H-M   'P 1'
#
loop_
_entity.id
_entity.type
_entity.pdbx_description
1 polymer ?
#
loop_
_entity_poly.entity_id
_entity_poly.type
_entity_poly.pdbx_seq_one_letter_code
_entity_poly.pdbx_strand_id
1 'polypeptide(L)'
;MGNQGVSKVVGIGEIWLKTNIGCKLHLKNVRHIPDMRLNLISIQELDEDGYHNSFGNGKWKCTKWTLVITKGEKQNTLYWISAKLSTP
;
A
#
# COMPACT_ATOMS: atom_id res chain seq x y z
N MET A 1 -15.99 -2.34 13.75
CA MET A 1 -15.37 -2.00 15.05
C MET A 1 -14.03 -1.33 14.77
N GLY A 2 -13.91 -0.04 15.08
CA GLY A 2 -12.66 0.72 15.01
C GLY A 2 -12.11 0.85 16.42
N ASN A 3 -10.87 0.40 16.63
CA ASN A 3 -10.24 0.47 17.93
C ASN A 3 -9.91 1.95 18.21
N GLN A 4 -10.39 2.50 19.32
CA GLN A 4 -10.05 3.86 19.80
C GLN A 4 -8.58 3.98 20.27
N GLY A 5 -7.70 3.05 19.85
CA GLY A 5 -6.28 3.10 20.13
C GLY A 5 -5.61 4.08 19.19
N VAL A 6 -5.11 5.18 19.74
CA VAL A 6 -4.25 6.12 19.00
C VAL A 6 -2.84 5.53 18.97
N SER A 7 -2.43 4.95 17.85
CA SER A 7 -1.02 4.59 17.63
C SER A 7 -0.26 5.78 17.07
N LYS A 8 0.92 6.04 17.65
CA LYS A 8 1.79 7.14 17.23
C LYS A 8 2.44 6.78 15.89
N VAL A 9 2.24 7.62 14.88
CA VAL A 9 3.06 7.57 13.66
C VAL A 9 4.44 8.12 14.04
N VAL A 10 5.48 7.28 13.90
CA VAL A 10 6.85 7.65 14.31
C VAL A 10 7.63 8.28 13.17
N GLY A 11 7.18 8.09 11.93
CA GLY A 11 7.73 8.77 10.77
C GLY A 11 6.82 8.66 9.56
N ILE A 12 6.95 9.63 8.67
CA ILE A 12 6.43 9.57 7.31
C ILE A 12 7.66 9.40 6.41
N GLY A 13 7.64 8.40 5.54
CA GLY A 13 8.76 8.10 4.66
C GLY A 13 8.31 7.74 3.26
N GLU A 14 9.29 7.67 2.37
CA GLU A 14 9.12 7.13 1.04
C GLU A 14 9.70 5.72 0.98
N ILE A 15 9.02 4.81 0.30
CA ILE A 15 9.53 3.45 0.08
C ILE A 15 9.42 3.08 -1.39
N TRP A 16 10.37 2.27 -1.84
CA TRP A 16 10.31 1.61 -3.14
C TRP A 16 9.95 0.14 -2.90
N LEU A 17 8.86 -0.30 -3.50
CA LEU A 17 8.43 -1.70 -3.46
C LEU A 17 8.69 -2.34 -4.82
N LYS A 18 9.37 -3.48 -4.82
CA LYS A 18 9.38 -4.38 -5.97
C LYS A 18 8.22 -5.34 -5.84
N THR A 19 7.27 -5.24 -6.75
CA THR A 19 6.12 -6.14 -6.82
C THR A 19 6.56 -7.50 -7.37
N ASN A 20 5.72 -8.52 -7.20
CA ASN A 20 5.99 -9.88 -7.67
C ASN A 20 6.20 -9.98 -9.18
N ILE A 21 5.65 -9.03 -9.95
CA ILE A 21 5.83 -8.93 -11.41
C ILE A 21 7.07 -8.11 -11.80
N GLY A 22 7.89 -7.70 -10.84
CA GLY A 22 9.14 -6.97 -11.08
C GLY A 22 8.98 -5.46 -11.27
N CYS A 23 7.76 -4.92 -11.24
CA CYS A 23 7.53 -3.48 -11.26
C CYS A 23 8.02 -2.83 -9.96
N LYS A 24 8.63 -1.64 -10.09
CA LYS A 24 8.93 -0.77 -8.95
C LYS A 24 7.75 0.16 -8.71
N LEU A 25 7.23 0.14 -7.49
CA LEU A 25 6.20 1.04 -7.01
C LEU A 25 6.86 2.01 -6.02
N HIS A 26 6.95 3.28 -6.40
CA HIS A 26 7.34 4.35 -5.50
C HIS A 26 6.11 4.76 -4.71
N LEU A 27 6.24 4.76 -3.39
CA LEU A 27 5.19 5.16 -2.48
C LEU A 27 5.69 6.30 -1.62
N LYS A 28 4.99 7.42 -1.71
CA LYS A 28 5.23 8.59 -0.87
C LYS A 28 4.30 8.55 0.33
N ASN A 29 4.63 9.35 1.33
CA ASN A 29 3.80 9.57 2.52
C ASN A 29 3.40 8.28 3.27
N VAL A 30 4.28 7.27 3.26
CA VAL A 30 4.06 6.01 3.97
C VAL A 30 4.25 6.22 5.45
N ARG A 31 3.20 5.90 6.23
CA ARG A 31 3.20 6.07 7.68
C ARG A 31 3.81 4.85 8.33
N HIS A 32 4.93 5.05 9.03
CA HIS A 32 5.55 4.02 9.83
C HIS A 32 4.96 4.05 11.25
N ILE A 33 4.33 2.95 11.63
CA ILE A 33 3.72 2.75 12.95
C ILE A 33 4.46 1.58 13.59
N PRO A 34 5.38 1.78 14.55
CA PRO A 34 6.19 0.70 15.11
C PRO A 34 5.37 -0.42 15.75
N ASP A 35 4.21 -0.08 16.30
CA ASP A 35 3.25 -1.03 16.89
C ASP A 35 2.61 -1.94 15.82
N MET A 36 2.61 -1.51 14.56
CA MET A 36 2.22 -2.32 13.41
C MET A 36 3.47 -2.74 12.63
N ARG A 37 3.72 -4.05 12.52
CA ARG A 37 4.77 -4.59 11.62
C ARG A 37 4.46 -4.39 10.12
N LEU A 38 3.55 -3.48 9.79
CA LEU A 38 3.03 -3.21 8.45
C LEU A 38 3.19 -1.72 8.15
N ASN A 39 3.61 -1.42 6.93
CA ASN A 39 3.60 -0.06 6.41
C ASN A 39 2.22 0.22 5.80
N LEU A 40 1.56 1.31 6.23
CA LEU A 40 0.27 1.72 5.69
C LEU A 40 0.45 2.75 4.59
N ILE A 41 -0.29 2.55 3.50
CA ILE A 41 -0.28 3.41 2.32
C ILE A 41 -1.70 3.94 2.15
N SER A 42 -1.84 5.25 1.96
CA SER A 42 -3.13 5.86 1.66
C SER A 42 -3.51 5.63 0.19
N ILE A 43 -4.78 5.34 -0.07
CA ILE A 43 -5.31 5.24 -1.44
C ILE A 43 -5.24 6.61 -2.13
N GLN A 44 -5.41 7.70 -1.38
CA GLN A 44 -5.33 9.05 -1.93
C GLN A 44 -3.95 9.33 -2.57
N GLU A 45 -2.87 8.92 -1.92
CA GLU A 45 -1.51 9.09 -2.44
C GLU A 45 -1.29 8.31 -3.75
N LEU A 46 -1.89 7.11 -3.84
CA LEU A 46 -1.87 6.34 -5.08
C LEU A 46 -2.68 7.04 -6.19
N ASP A 47 -3.81 7.63 -5.86
CA ASP A 47 -4.65 8.35 -6.82
C ASP A 47 -3.93 9.60 -7.37
N GLU A 48 -3.29 10.38 -6.49
CA GLU A 48 -2.48 11.55 -6.86
C GLU A 48 -1.26 11.18 -7.74
N ASP A 49 -0.63 10.04 -7.51
CA ASP A 49 0.45 9.49 -8.37
C ASP A 49 -0.06 8.81 -9.66
N GLY A 50 -1.37 8.86 -9.93
CA GLY A 50 -2.03 8.40 -11.16
C GLY A 50 -2.27 6.89 -11.22
N TYR A 51 -2.36 6.21 -10.07
CA TYR A 51 -2.75 4.81 -9.99
C TYR A 51 -4.25 4.66 -9.85
N HIS A 52 -4.85 3.85 -10.72
CA HIS A 52 -6.23 3.43 -10.58
C HIS A 52 -6.33 2.23 -9.63
N ASN A 53 -7.23 2.32 -8.65
CA ASN A 53 -7.44 1.30 -7.63
C ASN A 53 -8.86 0.72 -7.75
N SER A 54 -8.96 -0.58 -8.04
CA SER A 54 -10.23 -1.29 -8.09
C SER A 54 -10.35 -2.23 -6.88
N PHE A 55 -11.45 -2.13 -6.15
CA PHE A 55 -11.75 -2.96 -4.98
C PHE A 55 -13.05 -3.72 -5.21
N GLY A 56 -13.10 -4.98 -4.77
CA GLY A 56 -14.32 -5.77 -4.86
C GLY A 56 -14.06 -7.25 -4.63
N ASN A 57 -15.08 -7.96 -4.14
CA ASN A 57 -15.01 -9.40 -3.91
C ASN A 57 -13.80 -9.85 -3.07
N GLY A 58 -13.44 -9.06 -2.05
CA GLY A 58 -12.28 -9.32 -1.19
C GLY A 58 -10.92 -9.15 -1.88
N LYS A 59 -10.85 -8.55 -3.07
CA LYS A 59 -9.63 -8.31 -3.82
C LYS A 59 -9.40 -6.83 -4.07
N TRP A 60 -8.14 -6.46 -4.14
CA TRP A 60 -7.68 -5.14 -4.58
C TRP A 60 -6.78 -5.31 -5.80
N LYS A 61 -6.94 -4.44 -6.78
CA LYS A 61 -6.11 -4.35 -7.97
C LYS A 61 -5.65 -2.90 -8.13
N CYS A 62 -4.34 -2.71 -8.23
CA CYS A 62 -3.74 -1.42 -8.52
C CYS A 62 -3.19 -1.45 -9.95
N THR A 63 -3.58 -0.48 -10.76
CA THR A 63 -3.19 -0.34 -12.17
C THR A 63 -2.65 1.04 -12.45
N LYS A 64 -1.65 1.14 -13.32
CA LYS A 64 -1.22 2.41 -13.91
C LYS A 64 -1.34 2.29 -15.42
N TRP A 65 -2.15 3.15 -16.03
CA TRP A 65 -2.55 3.00 -17.43
C TRP A 65 -3.23 1.63 -17.66
N THR A 66 -2.68 0.81 -18.56
CA THR A 66 -3.16 -0.55 -18.85
C THR A 66 -2.44 -1.62 -18.03
N LEU A 67 -1.39 -1.27 -17.28
CA LEU A 67 -0.55 -2.21 -16.57
C LEU A 67 -1.07 -2.45 -15.14
N VAL A 68 -1.22 -3.72 -14.77
CA VAL A 68 -1.48 -4.12 -13.38
C VAL A 68 -0.16 -4.06 -12.63
N ILE A 69 -0.06 -3.20 -11.62
CA ILE A 69 1.17 -3.00 -10.84
C ILE A 69 1.25 -4.01 -9.70
N THR A 70 0.13 -4.20 -9.00
CA THR A 70 0.02 -5.16 -7.91
C THR A 70 -1.43 -5.60 -7.72
N LYS A 71 -1.59 -6.73 -7.03
CA LYS A 71 -2.87 -7.26 -6.57
C LYS A 71 -2.75 -7.58 -5.09
N GLY A 72 -3.76 -7.20 -4.33
CA GLY A 72 -3.85 -7.49 -2.92
C GLY A 72 -5.11 -8.28 -2.59
N GLU A 73 -5.09 -8.90 -1.43
CA GLU A 73 -6.24 -9.60 -0.88
C GLU A 73 -6.73 -8.87 0.36
N LYS A 74 -8.02 -8.96 0.66
CA LYS A 74 -8.59 -8.42 1.88
C LYS A 74 -8.31 -9.39 3.02
N GLN A 75 -7.70 -8.89 4.09
CA GLN A 75 -7.68 -9.55 5.39
C GLN A 75 -8.34 -8.62 6.41
N ASN A 76 -9.44 -9.07 7.00
CA ASN A 76 -10.27 -8.29 7.92
C ASN A 76 -10.73 -6.96 7.30
N THR A 77 -10.19 -5.83 7.76
CA THR A 77 -10.54 -4.48 7.32
C THR A 77 -9.52 -3.86 6.37
N LEU A 78 -8.39 -4.52 6.12
CA LEU A 78 -7.29 -4.00 5.31
C LEU A 78 -7.06 -4.87 4.06
N TYR A 79 -6.50 -4.24 3.02
CA TYR A 79 -5.94 -4.96 1.88
C TYR A 79 -4.43 -5.01 2.03
N TRP A 80 -3.85 -6.17 1.76
CA TRP A 80 -2.42 -6.41 1.92
C TRP A 80 -1.83 -6.98 0.63
N ILE A 81 -0.57 -6.67 0.39
CA ILE A 81 0.23 -7.17 -0.73
C ILE A 81 1.53 -7.76 -0.20
N SER A 82 2.03 -8.79 -0.87
CA SER A 82 3.39 -9.27 -0.65
C SER A 82 4.31 -8.58 -1.65
N ALA A 83 5.19 -7.72 -1.16
CA ALA A 83 6.17 -7.01 -1.95
C ALA A 83 7.50 -6.97 -1.20
N LYS A 84 8.61 -6.91 -1.94
CA LYS A 84 9.94 -6.75 -1.36
C LYS A 84 10.31 -5.28 -1.37
N LEU A 85 10.87 -4.80 -0.26
CA LEU A 85 11.54 -3.50 -0.26
C LEU A 85 12.67 -3.52 -1.29
N SER A 86 12.69 -2.51 -2.15
CA SER A 86 13.75 -2.25 -3.10
C SER A 86 14.50 -1.01 -2.65
N THR A 87 15.79 -0.95 -2.96
CA THR A 87 16.48 0.34 -3.03
C THR A 87 15.98 1.12 -4.25
N PRO A 88 16.10 2.46 -4.25
CA PRO A 88 15.80 3.32 -5.40
C PRO A 88 16.30 2.73 -6.73
#